data_AF-A0AAU3QWG9-F1
#
_entry.id   AF-A0AAU3QWG9-F1
#
_cell.length_a   1.000
_cell.length_b   1.000
_cell.length_c   1.000
_cell.angle_alpha   90.00
_cell.angle_beta   90.00
_cell.angle_gamma   90.00
#
_symmetry.space_group_name_H-M   'P 1'
#
loop_
_entity.id
_entity.type
_entity.pdbx_description
1 polymer ?
#
loop_
_entity_poly.entity_id
_entity_poly.type
_entity_poly.pdbx_seq_one_letter_code
_entity_poly.pdbx_strand_id
1 'polypeptide(L)'
;MAVDPVDPVDPMKSDPDRRGAEGGRELSTATRGVGQILTDLNHHDGGPDAFWRLLERGTKVRSDHGSARPLTGDQELWEPLLHHGDLVVTGHLYVPTAIVVTGSLTVGGCLSDREDGSRIVVGGNLTARAVFSAGDLLVRGDLGADIVSCVCLDPRTTATGTVRARLVLEEDPGDRGAATVDAGIHLDYDTYRLGWDDREGLREQLRALLVDEVFTKDDDSDGDDELRLDRYELFDRLLAGEPVFHDDVR
;
A
#
# COMPACT_ATOMS: atom_id res chain seq x y z
N MET A 1 -35.39 -74.55 -24.44
CA MET A 1 -35.44 -73.66 -23.27
C MET A 1 -34.81 -72.36 -23.70
N ALA A 2 -35.62 -71.34 -23.94
CA ALA A 2 -35.22 -70.03 -24.42
C ALA A 2 -36.07 -68.98 -23.70
N VAL A 3 -35.42 -67.97 -23.15
CA VAL A 3 -35.81 -66.59 -22.77
C VAL A 3 -34.73 -66.11 -21.79
N ASP A 4 -34.25 -64.87 -21.75
CA ASP A 4 -34.08 -63.77 -22.71
C ASP A 4 -33.15 -62.76 -21.98
N PRO A 5 -32.51 -61.81 -22.68
CA PRO A 5 -31.49 -60.91 -22.13
C PRO A 5 -32.12 -59.79 -21.28
N VAL A 6 -31.37 -59.29 -20.29
CA VAL A 6 -31.76 -58.09 -19.54
C VAL A 6 -31.25 -56.86 -20.30
N ASP A 7 -32.20 -56.09 -20.82
CA ASP A 7 -32.02 -54.79 -21.47
C ASP A 7 -31.43 -53.71 -20.54
N PRO A 8 -30.80 -52.66 -21.11
CA PRO A 8 -30.14 -51.60 -20.37
C PRO A 8 -31.14 -50.61 -19.76
N VAL A 9 -30.84 -50.15 -18.54
CA VAL A 9 -31.63 -49.11 -17.86
C VAL A 9 -31.17 -47.73 -18.31
N ASP A 10 -32.03 -47.04 -19.04
CA ASP A 10 -32.16 -45.58 -19.13
C ASP A 10 -33.67 -45.31 -18.91
N PRO A 11 -34.18 -44.19 -18.35
CA PRO A 11 -33.51 -42.93 -18.05
C PRO A 11 -33.92 -42.29 -16.70
N MET A 12 -33.23 -41.21 -16.37
CA MET A 12 -33.83 -39.94 -15.92
C MET A 12 -35.29 -40.04 -15.43
N LYS A 13 -35.48 -40.40 -14.15
CA LYS A 13 -36.69 -40.10 -13.38
C LYS A 13 -36.27 -39.44 -12.07
N SER A 14 -36.55 -38.15 -12.01
CA SER A 14 -36.48 -37.28 -10.85
C SER A 14 -37.21 -37.88 -9.65
N ASP A 15 -36.50 -38.08 -8.55
CA ASP A 15 -37.07 -38.38 -7.23
C ASP A 15 -36.80 -37.16 -6.31
N PRO A 16 -37.84 -36.38 -5.91
CA PRO A 16 -37.65 -35.08 -5.26
C PRO A 16 -37.50 -35.15 -3.73
N ASP A 17 -37.14 -36.29 -3.13
CA ASP A 17 -37.15 -36.40 -1.66
C ASP A 17 -36.01 -37.22 -1.04
N ARG A 18 -34.77 -36.98 -1.48
CA ARG A 18 -33.58 -37.33 -0.68
C ARG A 18 -33.03 -36.11 0.04
N ARG A 19 -33.66 -35.76 1.16
CA ARG A 19 -33.06 -34.92 2.21
C ARG A 19 -31.93 -35.70 2.89
N GLY A 20 -30.76 -35.68 2.26
CA GLY A 20 -29.50 -35.96 2.93
C GLY A 20 -29.08 -34.72 3.71
N ALA A 21 -28.81 -34.92 5.00
CA ALA A 21 -28.39 -33.87 5.92
C ALA A 21 -27.19 -33.09 5.39
N GLU A 22 -27.43 -31.84 4.99
CA GLU A 22 -26.40 -30.83 4.86
C GLU A 22 -25.88 -30.51 6.26
N GLY A 23 -24.79 -31.17 6.65
CA GLY A 23 -23.85 -30.65 7.63
C GLY A 23 -23.07 -29.48 7.05
N GLY A 24 -23.77 -28.48 6.52
CA GLY A 24 -23.20 -27.18 6.21
C GLY A 24 -22.93 -26.50 7.54
N ARG A 25 -21.68 -26.52 8.01
CA ARG A 25 -21.25 -25.51 8.99
C ARG A 25 -21.45 -24.16 8.31
N GLU A 26 -22.50 -23.44 8.70
CA GLU A 26 -22.63 -22.02 8.40
C GLU A 26 -21.32 -21.35 8.79
N LEU A 27 -20.58 -20.89 7.78
CA LEU A 27 -19.49 -19.96 7.97
C LEU A 27 -20.10 -18.73 8.63
N SER A 28 -19.76 -18.57 9.91
CA SER A 28 -20.08 -17.43 10.76
C SER A 28 -20.12 -16.14 9.93
N THR A 29 -21.27 -15.45 9.99
CA THR A 29 -21.59 -14.18 9.30
C THR A 29 -20.55 -13.08 9.50
N ALA A 30 -19.64 -13.20 10.48
CA ALA A 30 -18.52 -12.29 10.68
C ALA A 30 -17.46 -12.36 9.55
N THR A 31 -17.19 -13.55 9.00
CA THR A 31 -16.14 -13.76 7.99
C THR A 31 -16.53 -13.18 6.62
N ARG A 32 -17.84 -13.16 6.32
CA ARG A 32 -18.37 -12.65 5.04
C ARG A 32 -18.26 -11.13 4.91
N GLY A 33 -18.17 -10.41 6.03
CA GLY A 33 -18.03 -8.95 6.07
C GLY A 33 -16.61 -8.47 5.70
N VAL A 34 -15.57 -9.14 6.19
CA VAL A 34 -14.17 -8.75 5.94
C VAL A 34 -13.79 -8.92 4.48
N GLY A 35 -14.12 -10.07 3.88
CA GLY A 35 -13.83 -10.33 2.46
C GLY A 35 -14.54 -9.35 1.53
N GLN A 36 -15.80 -8.98 1.84
CA GLN A 36 -16.52 -7.97 1.06
C GLN A 36 -15.91 -6.57 1.24
N ILE A 37 -15.50 -6.19 2.46
CA ILE A 37 -14.82 -4.90 2.71
C ILE A 37 -13.53 -4.80 1.91
N LEU A 38 -12.71 -5.85 1.88
CA LEU A 38 -11.46 -5.88 1.12
C LEU A 38 -11.70 -5.95 -0.39
N THR A 39 -12.76 -6.63 -0.83
CA THR A 39 -13.17 -6.63 -2.23
C THR A 39 -13.68 -5.26 -2.65
N ASP A 40 -14.55 -4.65 -1.86
CA ASP A 40 -15.08 -3.30 -2.10
C ASP A 40 -13.93 -2.30 -2.12
N LEU A 41 -12.91 -2.47 -1.26
CA LEU A 41 -11.69 -1.67 -1.32
C LEU A 41 -11.00 -1.80 -2.66
N ASN A 42 -10.72 -3.01 -3.12
CA ASN A 42 -10.04 -3.22 -4.40
C ASN A 42 -10.81 -2.65 -5.61
N HIS A 43 -12.13 -2.47 -5.49
CA HIS A 43 -13.00 -2.05 -6.60
C HIS A 43 -13.56 -0.62 -6.46
N HIS A 44 -13.19 0.14 -5.42
CA HIS A 44 -13.81 1.44 -5.17
C HIS A 44 -13.11 2.60 -5.89
N ASP A 45 -13.84 3.28 -6.79
CA ASP A 45 -13.49 4.59 -7.37
C ASP A 45 -13.95 5.79 -6.50
N GLY A 46 -14.21 5.55 -5.21
CA GLY A 46 -15.10 6.40 -4.39
C GLY A 46 -14.46 7.58 -3.64
N GLY A 47 -13.15 7.79 -3.76
CA GLY A 47 -12.42 8.77 -2.97
C GLY A 47 -12.39 8.47 -1.45
N PRO A 48 -11.77 9.34 -0.63
CA PRO A 48 -11.51 9.15 0.81
C PRO A 48 -12.76 8.97 1.66
N ASP A 49 -13.85 9.66 1.34
CA ASP A 49 -15.05 9.66 2.18
C ASP A 49 -15.78 8.33 2.10
N ALA A 50 -15.82 7.72 0.92
CA ALA A 50 -16.31 6.36 0.75
C ALA A 50 -15.42 5.38 1.54
N PHE A 51 -14.12 5.63 1.49
CA PHE A 51 -13.11 4.85 2.15
C PHE A 51 -13.22 4.91 3.70
N TRP A 52 -13.35 6.10 4.30
CA TRP A 52 -13.49 6.25 5.75
C TRP A 52 -14.76 5.60 6.30
N ARG A 53 -15.87 5.66 5.54
CA ARG A 53 -17.10 4.95 5.87
C ARG A 53 -16.91 3.44 5.88
N LEU A 54 -16.04 2.92 5.02
CA LEU A 54 -15.75 1.50 4.94
C LEU A 54 -14.84 1.05 6.10
N LEU A 55 -13.88 1.87 6.53
CA LEU A 55 -13.12 1.68 7.76
C LEU A 55 -14.02 1.66 9.01
N GLU A 56 -14.99 2.59 9.09
CA GLU A 56 -16.00 2.63 10.17
C GLU A 56 -16.91 1.41 10.19
N ARG A 57 -17.12 0.76 9.04
CA ARG A 57 -17.81 -0.53 8.95
C ARG A 57 -16.90 -1.67 9.37
N GLY A 58 -15.64 -1.67 8.94
CA GLY A 58 -14.63 -2.68 9.26
C GLY A 58 -14.35 -2.79 10.76
N THR A 59 -14.25 -1.66 11.47
CA THR A 59 -14.09 -1.63 12.93
C THR A 59 -15.25 -2.29 13.71
N LYS A 60 -16.41 -2.48 13.09
CA LYS A 60 -17.57 -3.18 13.67
C LYS A 60 -17.61 -4.67 13.32
N VAL A 61 -16.80 -5.12 12.36
CA VAL A 61 -16.65 -6.53 12.04
C VAL A 61 -15.66 -7.14 13.03
N ARG A 62 -16.04 -8.22 13.71
CA ARG A 62 -15.10 -9.01 14.49
C ARG A 62 -14.24 -9.82 13.52
N SER A 63 -12.98 -9.42 13.31
CA SER A 63 -11.98 -10.32 12.72
C SER A 63 -11.22 -11.05 13.83
N ASP A 64 -11.00 -12.35 13.65
CA ASP A 64 -10.20 -13.18 14.56
C ASP A 64 -8.68 -12.91 14.42
N HIS A 65 -8.27 -11.93 13.61
CA HIS A 65 -6.87 -11.65 13.28
C HIS A 65 -6.27 -10.50 14.12
N GLY A 66 -6.96 -10.09 15.18
CA GLY A 66 -6.47 -9.15 16.19
C GLY A 66 -5.40 -9.75 17.10
N SER A 67 -4.25 -10.11 16.54
CA SER A 67 -3.06 -10.43 17.32
C SER A 67 -2.24 -9.14 17.42
N ALA A 68 -2.28 -8.49 18.58
CA ALA A 68 -1.45 -7.31 18.92
C ALA A 68 0.07 -7.61 18.97
N ARG A 69 0.51 -8.74 18.40
CA ARG A 69 1.92 -9.12 18.35
C ARG A 69 2.55 -8.51 17.10
N PRO A 70 3.75 -7.92 17.22
CA PRO A 70 4.50 -7.45 16.07
C PRO A 70 4.76 -8.59 15.07
N LEU A 71 4.65 -8.29 13.78
CA LEU A 71 5.17 -9.15 12.72
C LEU A 71 6.70 -8.99 12.71
N THR A 72 7.39 -10.11 12.90
CA THR A 72 8.86 -10.11 13.09
C THR A 72 9.57 -10.29 11.75
N GLY A 73 10.58 -9.45 11.49
CA GLY A 73 11.32 -9.43 10.22
C GLY A 73 10.53 -8.80 9.08
N ASP A 74 11.03 -9.03 7.87
CA ASP A 74 10.42 -8.53 6.64
C ASP A 74 9.15 -9.30 6.33
N GLN A 75 8.14 -8.60 5.82
CA GLN A 75 6.82 -9.14 5.51
C GLN A 75 6.41 -8.77 4.09
N GLU A 76 5.82 -9.74 3.40
CA GLU A 76 5.16 -9.53 2.11
C GLU A 76 3.71 -9.94 2.24
N LEU A 77 2.80 -9.00 1.96
CA LEU A 77 1.36 -9.22 2.05
C LEU A 77 0.77 -9.35 0.64
N TRP A 78 0.71 -10.58 0.15
CA TRP A 78 0.14 -10.90 -1.17
C TRP A 78 -1.38 -11.05 -1.15
N GLU A 79 -1.96 -11.24 0.03
CA GLU A 79 -3.40 -11.38 0.23
C GLU A 79 -3.96 -10.19 1.00
N PRO A 80 -5.21 -9.75 0.68
CA PRO A 80 -5.82 -8.65 1.39
C PRO A 80 -5.92 -8.87 2.91
N LEU A 81 -5.60 -7.83 3.70
CA LEU A 81 -5.54 -7.93 5.17
C LEU A 81 -6.43 -6.87 5.83
N LEU A 82 -7.23 -7.28 6.83
CA LEU A 82 -7.87 -6.38 7.79
C LEU A 82 -7.30 -6.66 9.19
N HIS A 83 -6.46 -5.75 9.67
CA HIS A 83 -5.87 -5.78 11.01
C HIS A 83 -6.59 -4.81 11.95
N HIS A 84 -7.10 -5.34 13.07
CA HIS A 84 -7.73 -4.52 14.10
C HIS A 84 -6.72 -4.01 15.12
N GLY A 85 -6.79 -2.71 15.40
CA GLY A 85 -5.88 -2.03 16.29
C GLY A 85 -4.56 -1.67 15.60
N ASP A 86 -3.51 -1.50 16.40
CA ASP A 86 -2.20 -1.12 15.90
C ASP A 86 -1.46 -2.33 15.30
N LEU A 87 -0.76 -2.11 14.19
CA LEU A 87 0.09 -3.09 13.53
C LEU A 87 1.54 -2.63 13.61
N VAL A 88 2.41 -3.51 14.10
CA VAL A 88 3.86 -3.28 14.12
C VAL A 88 4.53 -4.35 13.26
N VAL A 89 5.32 -3.92 12.28
CA VAL A 89 6.21 -4.76 11.48
C VAL A 89 7.63 -4.34 11.80
N THR A 90 8.48 -5.27 12.23
CA THR A 90 9.84 -4.91 12.70
C THR A 90 10.86 -4.76 11.56
N GLY A 91 10.60 -5.33 10.39
CA GLY A 91 11.42 -5.18 9.18
C GLY A 91 10.74 -4.34 8.10
N HIS A 92 11.02 -4.67 6.84
CA HIS A 92 10.34 -4.13 5.67
C HIS A 92 8.92 -4.68 5.54
N LEU A 93 8.02 -3.90 4.92
CA LEU A 93 6.66 -4.32 4.61
C LEU A 93 6.38 -4.03 3.13
N TYR A 94 6.23 -5.10 2.34
CA TYR A 94 5.83 -5.02 0.93
C TYR A 94 4.35 -5.39 0.78
N VAL A 95 3.59 -4.54 0.07
CA VAL A 95 2.13 -4.63 0.00
C VAL A 95 1.61 -4.48 -1.43
N PRO A 96 1.68 -5.53 -2.27
CA PRO A 96 1.10 -5.53 -3.61
C PRO A 96 -0.44 -5.73 -3.62
N THR A 97 -1.14 -5.37 -2.53
CA THR A 97 -2.55 -5.69 -2.32
C THR A 97 -3.25 -4.63 -1.44
N ALA A 98 -4.51 -4.88 -1.06
CA ALA A 98 -5.21 -4.05 -0.09
C ALA A 98 -4.96 -4.46 1.36
N ILE A 99 -4.49 -3.53 2.19
CA ILE A 99 -4.40 -3.72 3.63
C ILE A 99 -5.09 -2.59 4.37
N VAL A 100 -5.79 -2.96 5.45
CA VAL A 100 -6.49 -2.04 6.34
C VAL A 100 -6.01 -2.27 7.75
N VAL A 101 -5.40 -1.26 8.34
CA VAL A 101 -5.04 -1.21 9.76
C VAL A 101 -5.97 -0.23 10.43
N THR A 102 -6.82 -0.69 11.35
CA THR A 102 -7.80 0.23 11.97
C THR A 102 -7.18 1.18 13.01
N GLY A 103 -5.98 0.86 13.51
CA GLY A 103 -5.16 1.72 14.37
C GLY A 103 -3.97 2.32 13.61
N SER A 104 -2.85 2.47 14.30
CA SER A 104 -1.59 2.97 13.73
C SER A 104 -0.77 1.84 13.12
N LEU A 105 0.02 2.16 12.09
CA LEU A 105 0.97 1.25 11.44
C LEU A 105 2.39 1.73 11.73
N THR A 106 3.22 0.87 12.30
CA THR A 106 4.65 1.09 12.47
C THR A 106 5.44 0.05 11.71
N VAL A 107 6.29 0.48 10.79
CA VAL A 107 7.20 -0.37 10.02
C VAL A 107 8.63 0.00 10.42
N GLY A 108 9.42 -0.97 10.86
CA GLY A 108 10.79 -0.75 11.30
C GLY A 108 11.73 -0.40 10.14
N GLY A 109 11.43 -0.90 8.94
CA GLY A 109 12.11 -0.58 7.69
C GLY A 109 11.24 0.23 6.74
N CYS A 110 11.29 -0.15 5.46
CA CYS A 110 10.53 0.50 4.39
C CYS A 110 9.13 -0.10 4.26
N LEU A 111 8.14 0.75 4.08
CA LEU A 111 6.84 0.38 3.52
C LEU A 111 6.90 0.60 2.01
N SER A 112 6.58 -0.43 1.22
CA SER A 112 6.56 -0.30 -0.24
C SER A 112 5.36 -1.02 -0.84
N ASP A 113 4.69 -0.33 -1.75
CA ASP A 113 3.85 -0.93 -2.77
C ASP A 113 4.29 -0.38 -4.13
N ARG A 114 4.68 -1.28 -5.04
CA ARG A 114 5.16 -0.91 -6.39
C ARG A 114 4.12 -1.21 -7.47
N GLU A 115 2.89 -1.42 -7.05
CA GLU A 115 1.79 -1.85 -7.91
C GLU A 115 0.68 -0.80 -7.84
N ASP A 116 0.26 -0.24 -8.97
CA ASP A 116 -0.78 0.80 -9.03
C ASP A 116 -2.13 0.36 -8.42
N GLY A 117 -2.36 -0.96 -8.32
CA GLY A 117 -3.57 -1.55 -7.74
C GLY A 117 -3.51 -1.78 -6.23
N SER A 118 -2.40 -1.47 -5.57
CA SER A 118 -2.26 -1.58 -4.12
C SER A 118 -3.16 -0.55 -3.41
N ARG A 119 -3.54 -0.87 -2.17
CA ARG A 119 -4.29 0.08 -1.33
C ARG A 119 -3.94 -0.10 0.13
N ILE A 120 -3.17 0.83 0.67
CA ILE A 120 -2.75 0.82 2.07
C ILE A 120 -3.58 1.82 2.84
N VAL A 121 -4.10 1.36 3.97
CA VAL A 121 -5.05 2.13 4.77
C VAL A 121 -4.65 2.06 6.23
N VAL A 122 -4.57 3.22 6.87
CA VAL A 122 -4.19 3.36 8.26
C VAL A 122 -5.16 4.31 8.97
N GLY A 123 -5.90 3.78 9.95
CA GLY A 123 -6.88 4.53 10.74
C GLY A 123 -6.26 5.46 11.79
N GLY A 124 -4.97 5.30 12.08
CA GLY A 124 -4.16 6.14 12.97
C GLY A 124 -2.97 6.75 12.23
N ASN A 125 -1.81 6.79 12.91
CA ASN A 125 -0.56 7.30 12.33
C ASN A 125 0.18 6.22 11.56
N LEU A 126 0.98 6.62 10.58
CA LEU A 126 1.95 5.77 9.90
C LEU A 126 3.37 6.22 10.25
N THR A 127 4.22 5.28 10.65
CA THR A 127 5.66 5.52 10.84
C THR A 127 6.46 4.44 10.14
N ALA A 128 7.44 4.84 9.33
CA ALA A 128 8.36 3.95 8.64
C ALA A 128 9.74 4.60 8.52
N ARG A 129 10.78 3.86 8.12
CA ARG A 129 12.04 4.46 7.65
C ARG A 129 11.81 5.20 6.33
N ALA A 130 11.12 4.56 5.41
CA ALA A 130 10.75 5.14 4.13
C ALA A 130 9.39 4.59 3.67
N VAL A 131 8.68 5.38 2.87
CA VAL A 131 7.38 5.00 2.29
C VAL A 131 7.43 5.21 0.79
N PHE A 132 7.20 4.14 0.03
CA PHE A 132 6.99 4.17 -1.41
C PHE A 132 5.59 3.66 -1.72
N SER A 133 4.75 4.47 -2.36
CA SER A 133 3.40 4.09 -2.77
C SER A 133 3.16 4.45 -4.23
N ALA A 134 3.00 3.42 -5.06
CA ALA A 134 2.52 3.54 -6.44
C ALA A 134 0.98 3.56 -6.49
N GLY A 135 0.32 2.92 -5.53
CA GLY A 135 -1.13 2.94 -5.38
C GLY A 135 -1.61 3.93 -4.33
N ASP A 136 -2.78 3.63 -3.77
CA ASP A 136 -3.46 4.48 -2.79
C ASP A 136 -2.91 4.26 -1.37
N LEU A 137 -2.55 5.34 -0.67
CA LEU A 137 -2.04 5.29 0.70
C LEU A 137 -2.83 6.19 1.64
N LEU A 138 -3.91 5.73 2.27
CA LEU A 138 -4.75 6.59 3.11
C LEU A 138 -4.38 6.48 4.59
N VAL A 139 -3.80 7.54 5.14
CA VAL A 139 -3.43 7.69 6.55
C VAL A 139 -4.33 8.75 7.23
N ARG A 140 -5.09 8.35 8.24
CA ARG A 140 -5.95 9.29 8.96
C ARG A 140 -5.15 10.23 9.88
N GLY A 141 -4.02 9.76 10.39
CA GLY A 141 -3.14 10.52 11.26
C GLY A 141 -2.04 11.25 10.50
N ASP A 142 -0.91 11.38 11.20
CA ASP A 142 0.34 11.85 10.63
C ASP A 142 1.08 10.69 9.93
N LEU A 143 1.85 11.02 8.90
CA LEU A 143 2.78 10.12 8.22
C LEU A 143 4.20 10.60 8.52
N GLY A 144 4.99 9.78 9.22
CA GLY A 144 6.39 10.07 9.52
C GLY A 144 7.33 9.06 8.86
N ALA A 145 8.28 9.55 8.06
CA ALA A 145 9.35 8.74 7.49
C ALA A 145 10.57 9.61 7.17
N ASP A 146 11.75 9.03 6.91
CA ASP A 146 12.86 9.83 6.38
C ASP A 146 12.60 10.25 4.93
N ILE A 147 11.98 9.36 4.15
CA ILE A 147 11.64 9.56 2.74
C ILE A 147 10.20 9.14 2.49
N VAL A 148 9.44 9.97 1.77
CA VAL A 148 8.09 9.65 1.29
C VAL A 148 8.06 9.86 -0.22
N SER A 149 7.73 8.81 -0.97
CA SER A 149 7.51 8.86 -2.41
C SER A 149 6.12 8.31 -2.69
N CYS A 150 5.21 9.15 -3.14
CA CYS A 150 3.83 8.76 -3.42
C CYS A 150 3.40 9.32 -4.76
N VAL A 151 2.58 8.55 -5.48
CA VAL A 151 2.01 9.01 -6.74
C VAL A 151 1.24 10.31 -6.56
N CYS A 152 0.47 10.45 -5.49
CA CYS A 152 -0.28 11.68 -5.20
C CYS A 152 -0.17 12.02 -3.72
N LEU A 153 -0.07 13.32 -3.38
CA LEU A 153 -0.14 13.84 -2.00
C LEU A 153 -1.42 14.63 -1.73
N ASP A 154 -2.55 14.11 -2.18
CA ASP A 154 -3.86 14.67 -1.84
C ASP A 154 -4.25 14.19 -0.42
N PRO A 155 -4.72 15.04 0.52
CA PRO A 155 -5.24 14.57 1.82
C PRO A 155 -6.42 13.61 1.66
N ARG A 156 -7.02 13.55 0.47
CA ARG A 156 -8.00 12.55 0.06
C ARG A 156 -7.39 11.18 -0.23
N THR A 157 -6.10 11.08 -0.48
CA THR A 157 -5.45 9.82 -0.89
C THR A 157 -4.20 9.48 -0.10
N THR A 158 -3.69 10.40 0.75
CA THR A 158 -2.39 10.27 1.44
C THR A 158 -2.46 10.40 2.95
N ALA A 159 -2.55 11.63 3.48
CA ALA A 159 -2.59 11.85 4.92
C ALA A 159 -3.55 13.00 5.26
N THR A 160 -4.47 12.78 6.19
CA THR A 160 -5.32 13.89 6.70
C THR A 160 -4.60 14.74 7.75
N GLY A 161 -3.49 14.26 8.30
CA GLY A 161 -2.59 15.01 9.19
C GLY A 161 -1.42 15.66 8.46
N THR A 162 -0.23 15.60 9.07
CA THR A 162 1.03 16.10 8.51
C THR A 162 1.90 14.97 7.98
N VAL A 163 2.44 15.14 6.77
CA VAL A 163 3.54 14.34 6.23
C VAL A 163 4.85 14.96 6.72
N ARG A 164 5.60 14.24 7.55
CA ARG A 164 6.91 14.67 8.08
C ARG A 164 8.01 13.81 7.51
N ALA A 165 8.93 14.43 6.77
CA ALA A 165 10.07 13.71 6.21
C ALA A 165 11.30 14.57 5.95
N ARG A 166 12.44 13.96 5.66
CA ARG A 166 13.61 14.69 5.15
C ARG A 166 13.42 15.02 3.68
N LEU A 167 12.85 14.07 2.92
CA LEU A 167 12.56 14.19 1.50
C LEU A 167 11.15 13.69 1.20
N VAL A 168 10.38 14.50 0.46
CA VAL A 168 9.07 14.13 -0.08
C VAL A 168 9.09 14.26 -1.60
N LEU A 169 8.64 13.23 -2.30
CA LEU A 169 8.53 13.14 -3.75
C LEU A 169 7.06 12.88 -4.13
N GLU A 170 6.49 13.79 -4.93
CA GLU A 170 5.11 13.70 -5.44
C GLU A 170 5.11 13.57 -6.97
N GLU A 171 4.34 12.63 -7.52
CA GLU A 171 4.37 12.30 -8.96
C GLU A 171 3.11 12.69 -9.75
N ASP A 172 2.07 13.23 -9.11
CA ASP A 172 0.81 13.64 -9.72
C ASP A 172 0.36 14.96 -9.07
N PRO A 173 -0.17 15.93 -9.84
CA PRO A 173 -0.47 17.26 -9.33
C PRO A 173 -1.57 17.30 -8.26
N GLY A 174 -2.30 16.20 -8.04
CA GLY A 174 -3.35 16.09 -7.03
C GLY A 174 -4.49 17.09 -7.20
N ASP A 175 -5.61 16.83 -6.55
CA ASP A 175 -6.78 17.70 -6.62
C ASP A 175 -6.65 18.82 -5.58
N ARG A 176 -5.86 19.86 -5.90
CA ARG A 176 -5.60 21.10 -5.11
C ARG A 176 -6.12 21.09 -3.67
N GLY A 177 -5.36 20.44 -2.81
CA GLY A 177 -5.59 20.45 -1.38
C GLY A 177 -4.48 19.78 -0.59
N ALA A 178 -3.25 19.74 -1.11
CA ALA A 178 -2.11 18.94 -0.63
C ALA A 178 -2.08 18.72 0.89
N ALA A 179 -1.74 17.49 1.30
CA ALA A 179 -1.52 17.17 2.71
C ALA A 179 -0.55 18.21 3.31
N THR A 180 -0.65 18.49 4.61
CA THR A 180 0.33 19.40 5.21
C THR A 180 1.69 18.73 5.17
N VAL A 181 2.62 19.24 4.36
CA VAL A 181 3.99 18.70 4.23
C VAL A 181 4.94 19.55 5.08
N ASP A 182 5.61 18.89 6.02
CA ASP A 182 6.73 19.41 6.82
C ASP A 182 7.97 18.60 6.44
N ALA A 183 8.68 19.07 5.41
CA ALA A 183 9.82 18.38 4.85
C ALA A 183 11.05 19.27 4.65
N GLY A 184 12.24 18.67 4.78
CA GLY A 184 13.49 19.33 4.45
C GLY A 184 13.56 19.72 2.97
N ILE A 185 13.20 18.77 2.10
CA ILE A 185 13.00 18.98 0.66
C ILE A 185 11.64 18.36 0.27
N HIS A 186 10.81 19.14 -0.41
CA HIS A 186 9.57 18.68 -1.04
C HIS A 186 9.66 18.92 -2.54
N LEU A 187 9.66 17.84 -3.32
CA LEU A 187 9.52 17.87 -4.78
C LEU A 187 8.06 17.60 -5.11
N ASP A 188 7.29 18.67 -5.28
CA ASP A 188 5.92 18.56 -5.80
C ASP A 188 5.93 18.13 -7.28
N TYR A 189 4.77 17.70 -7.78
CA TYR A 189 4.64 17.26 -9.18
C TYR A 189 5.12 18.31 -10.19
N ASP A 190 4.83 19.59 -9.95
CA ASP A 190 5.24 20.64 -10.87
C ASP A 190 6.77 20.74 -10.93
N THR A 191 7.44 20.64 -9.77
CA THR A 191 8.91 20.59 -9.67
C THR A 191 9.49 19.32 -10.30
N TYR A 192 8.82 18.17 -10.13
CA TYR A 192 9.25 16.90 -10.72
C TYR A 192 9.11 16.91 -12.25
N ARG A 193 7.97 17.39 -12.78
CA ARG A 193 7.62 17.38 -14.21
C ARG A 193 8.35 18.45 -15.02
N LEU A 194 8.59 19.64 -14.46
CA LEU A 194 9.23 20.73 -15.20
C LEU A 194 10.74 20.50 -15.40
N GLY A 195 11.31 19.47 -14.80
CA GLY A 195 12.75 19.25 -14.77
C GLY A 195 13.38 20.09 -13.67
N TRP A 196 14.38 19.53 -12.99
CA TRP A 196 14.94 20.12 -11.77
C TRP A 196 15.68 21.43 -12.00
N ASP A 197 15.89 21.79 -13.26
CA ASP A 197 16.61 22.97 -13.72
C ASP A 197 15.83 24.27 -13.49
N ASP A 198 14.50 24.20 -13.42
CA ASP A 198 13.66 25.37 -13.21
C ASP A 198 13.67 25.84 -11.74
N ARG A 199 14.12 24.99 -10.80
CA ARG A 199 14.24 25.33 -9.37
C ARG A 199 15.70 25.55 -8.99
N GLU A 200 16.08 26.83 -8.90
CA GLU A 200 17.43 27.25 -8.53
C GLU A 200 17.93 26.54 -7.25
N GLY A 201 19.07 25.85 -7.36
CA GLY A 201 19.75 25.20 -6.23
C GLY A 201 19.16 23.85 -5.80
N LEU A 202 18.11 23.34 -6.45
CA LEU A 202 17.48 22.08 -6.04
C LEU A 202 18.41 20.89 -6.20
N ARG A 203 19.15 20.86 -7.30
CA ARG A 203 20.11 19.80 -7.59
C ARG A 203 21.21 19.74 -6.55
N GLU A 204 21.77 20.89 -6.18
CA GLU A 204 22.78 21.02 -5.15
C GLU A 204 22.23 20.59 -3.78
N GLN A 205 20.98 20.92 -3.48
CA GLN A 205 20.30 20.48 -2.25
C GLN A 205 20.15 18.96 -2.22
N LEU A 206 19.68 18.34 -3.32
CA LEU A 206 19.54 16.88 -3.41
C LEU A 206 20.89 16.18 -3.31
N ARG A 207 21.94 16.68 -3.97
CA ARG A 207 23.30 16.11 -3.89
C ARG A 207 23.97 16.34 -2.54
N ALA A 208 23.62 17.41 -1.83
CA ALA A 208 24.07 17.63 -0.47
C ALA A 208 23.34 16.72 0.54
N LEU A 209 22.12 16.30 0.22
CA LEU A 209 21.31 15.43 1.08
C LEU A 209 21.60 13.95 0.83
N LEU A 210 21.67 13.53 -0.43
CA LEU A 210 21.69 12.14 -0.87
C LEU A 210 23.03 11.72 -1.46
N VAL A 211 23.37 10.44 -1.29
CA VAL A 211 24.57 9.82 -1.86
C VAL A 211 24.52 9.79 -3.40
N ASP A 212 25.68 9.75 -4.08
CA ASP A 212 25.72 9.84 -5.54
C ASP A 212 25.11 8.62 -6.24
N GLU A 213 25.06 7.47 -5.57
CA GLU A 213 24.57 6.21 -6.14
C GLU A 213 23.07 6.21 -6.44
N VAL A 214 22.29 7.11 -5.84
CA VAL A 214 20.85 7.21 -6.15
C VAL A 214 20.58 8.07 -7.37
N PHE A 215 21.62 8.60 -8.04
CA PHE A 215 21.48 9.38 -9.26
C PHE A 215 21.91 8.55 -10.48
N THR A 216 20.95 8.19 -11.33
CA THR A 216 21.18 7.38 -12.54
C THR A 216 21.01 8.22 -13.81
N LYS A 217 21.51 7.71 -14.94
CA LYS A 217 21.29 8.36 -16.23
C LYS A 217 19.88 8.03 -16.70
N ASP A 218 19.17 9.03 -17.21
CA ASP A 218 17.87 8.82 -17.84
C ASP A 218 18.06 8.11 -19.20
N ASP A 219 17.66 6.83 -19.26
CA ASP A 219 17.81 5.99 -20.45
C ASP A 219 16.98 6.50 -21.66
N ASP A 220 15.95 7.32 -21.41
CA ASP A 220 15.05 7.89 -22.42
C ASP A 220 15.48 9.30 -22.88
N SER A 221 16.57 9.85 -22.34
CA SER A 221 17.09 11.16 -22.73
C SER A 221 18.05 11.06 -23.92
N ASP A 222 17.53 11.35 -25.12
CA ASP A 222 18.29 11.51 -26.36
C ASP A 222 19.21 12.76 -26.31
N GLY A 223 20.25 12.73 -25.48
CA GLY A 223 21.37 13.68 -25.59
C GLY A 223 21.87 14.33 -24.31
N ASP A 224 21.35 13.97 -23.14
CA ASP A 224 21.90 14.46 -21.87
C ASP A 224 22.52 13.31 -21.06
N ASP A 225 23.82 13.39 -20.78
CA ASP A 225 24.54 12.45 -19.89
C ASP A 225 24.26 12.76 -18.40
N GLU A 226 23.25 13.57 -18.12
CA GLU A 226 22.95 14.11 -16.81
C GLU A 226 22.30 13.08 -15.88
N LEU A 227 22.92 12.91 -14.70
CA LEU A 227 22.42 12.02 -13.66
C LEU A 227 21.27 12.67 -12.87
N ARG A 228 20.15 11.95 -12.81
CA ARG A 228 18.93 12.28 -12.09
C ARG A 228 18.73 11.28 -10.94
N LEU A 229 18.39 11.76 -9.74
CA LEU A 229 17.72 10.98 -8.70
C LEU A 229 16.71 10.01 -9.30
N ASP A 230 17.02 8.74 -9.13
CA ASP A 230 16.19 7.61 -9.47
C ASP A 230 15.55 7.11 -8.19
N ARG A 231 14.23 7.25 -8.11
CA ARG A 231 13.48 6.83 -6.93
C ARG A 231 13.51 5.31 -6.74
N TYR A 232 13.59 4.53 -7.81
CA TYR A 232 13.63 3.07 -7.69
C TYR A 232 14.98 2.66 -7.14
N GLU A 233 16.08 3.24 -7.63
CA GLU A 233 17.42 3.03 -7.07
C GLU A 233 17.50 3.51 -5.60
N LEU A 234 16.92 4.68 -5.29
CA LEU A 234 16.81 5.18 -3.92
C LEU A 234 16.14 4.18 -2.98
N PHE A 235 15.00 3.61 -3.40
CA PHE A 235 14.27 2.64 -2.59
C PHE A 235 14.91 1.26 -2.59
N ASP A 236 15.55 0.83 -3.66
CA ASP A 236 16.31 -0.43 -3.71
C ASP A 236 17.49 -0.39 -2.73
N ARG A 237 18.23 0.73 -2.65
CA ARG A 237 19.27 0.92 -1.61
C ARG A 237 18.69 0.87 -0.19
N LEU A 238 17.58 1.58 0.05
CA LEU A 238 16.91 1.57 1.36
C LEU A 238 16.46 0.15 1.77
N LEU A 239 15.92 -0.62 0.83
CA LEU A 239 15.53 -2.02 1.03
C LEU A 239 16.73 -2.95 1.25
N ALA A 240 17.87 -2.66 0.62
CA ALA A 240 19.14 -3.34 0.88
C ALA A 240 19.78 -2.95 2.23
N GLY A 241 19.20 -1.99 2.95
CA GLY A 241 19.75 -1.45 4.19
C GLY A 241 20.95 -0.54 3.97
N GLU A 242 21.21 -0.13 2.73
CA GLU A 242 22.29 0.77 2.35
C GLU A 242 21.97 2.21 2.78
N PRO A 243 22.99 3.03 3.07
CA PRO A 243 22.80 4.44 3.37
C PRO A 243 22.38 5.18 2.10
N VAL A 244 21.44 6.12 2.26
CA VAL A 244 21.02 7.01 1.17
C VAL A 244 21.24 8.47 1.50
N PHE A 245 21.39 8.82 2.78
CA PHE A 245 21.80 10.14 3.22
C PHE A 245 23.30 10.17 3.52
N HIS A 246 23.98 11.28 3.19
CA HIS A 246 25.40 11.45 3.53
C HIS A 246 25.66 11.32 5.04
N ASP A 247 24.72 11.79 5.87
CA ASP A 247 24.86 11.73 7.33
C ASP A 247 24.78 10.30 7.91
N ASP A 248 24.28 9.34 7.14
CA ASP A 248 24.18 7.92 7.54
C ASP A 248 25.53 7.18 7.31
N VAL A 249 26.40 7.73 6.46
CA VAL A 249 27.72 7.19 6.14
C VAL A 249 28.70 7.65 7.22
N ARG A 250 28.71 6.96 8.36
CA ARG A 250 29.68 7.18 9.45
C ARG A 250 30.58 5.98 9.69
#